data_AF-X8CTR4-F1
#
_entry.id   AF-X8CTR4-F1
#
_cell.length_a   1.000
_cell.length_b   1.000
_cell.length_c   1.000
_cell.angle_alpha   90.00
_cell.angle_beta   90.00
_cell.angle_gamma   90.00
#
_symmetry.space_group_name_H-M   'P 1'
#
loop_
_entity.id
_entity.type
_entity.pdbx_description
1 polymer ?
#
loop_
_entity_poly.entity_id
_entity_poly.type
_entity_poly.pdbx_seq_one_letter_code
_entity_poly.pdbx_strand_id
1 'polypeptide(L)'
;MIVLVLLACGCGGKAPTPPQAKPDTCKASDGPTADTVRQAITAVPIAIPGTIWVEIWRGHTRNCRLSWVQIIPTIANESTPQQLLFFDHNRPLGTATPNPKPYITVLPPSDDTVTVQYQWQKGNDQLCCPSGIGTVKFRIGPDGKLQTVGKVPNQ
;
A
#
# COMPACT_ATOMS: atom_id res chain seq x y z
N MET A 1 9.71 7.21 -68.33
CA MET A 1 9.33 6.08 -67.45
C MET A 1 10.62 5.35 -67.15
N ILE A 2 11.16 5.17 -65.94
CA ILE A 2 10.65 4.96 -64.57
C ILE A 2 11.87 5.26 -63.65
N VAL A 3 11.78 6.25 -62.74
CA VAL A 3 11.71 6.11 -61.26
C VAL A 3 12.80 5.21 -60.62
N LEU A 4 13.73 5.81 -59.87
CA LEU A 4 14.48 5.16 -58.78
C LEU A 4 13.97 5.73 -57.45
N VAL A 5 13.27 4.91 -56.67
CA VAL A 5 12.77 5.24 -55.33
C VAL A 5 13.84 4.93 -54.30
N LEU A 6 14.18 5.92 -53.47
CA LEU A 6 14.93 5.76 -52.23
C LEU A 6 14.05 5.01 -51.20
N LEU A 7 14.44 3.78 -50.87
CA LEU A 7 13.93 3.04 -49.71
C LEU A 7 14.61 3.56 -48.45
N ALA A 8 13.93 4.44 -47.71
CA ALA A 8 14.32 4.82 -46.36
C ALA A 8 13.67 3.86 -45.35
N CYS A 9 14.51 3.21 -44.55
CA CYS A 9 14.14 2.39 -43.40
C CYS A 9 13.35 3.21 -42.37
N GLY A 10 12.25 2.64 -41.86
CA GLY A 10 11.55 3.12 -40.68
C GLY A 10 10.84 1.97 -39.99
N CYS A 11 11.53 1.31 -39.06
CA CYS A 11 10.96 0.28 -38.19
C CYS A 11 9.89 0.90 -37.28
N GLY A 12 8.64 0.90 -37.72
CA GLY A 12 7.47 1.25 -36.91
C GLY A 12 7.08 0.13 -35.95
N GLY A 13 7.93 -0.18 -34.97
CA GLY A 13 7.58 -1.10 -33.88
C GLY A 13 6.64 -0.41 -32.89
N LYS A 14 5.33 -0.68 -32.97
CA LYS A 14 4.38 -0.32 -31.91
C LYS A 14 4.85 -0.94 -30.60
N ALA A 15 5.14 -0.10 -29.61
CA ALA A 15 5.37 -0.58 -28.25
C ALA A 15 4.17 -1.43 -27.82
N PRO A 16 4.37 -2.63 -27.24
CA PRO A 16 3.28 -3.42 -26.73
C PRO A 16 2.54 -2.59 -25.67
N THR A 17 1.23 -2.45 -25.82
CA THR A 17 0.39 -1.83 -24.81
C THR A 17 0.57 -2.60 -23.49
N PRO A 18 0.86 -1.92 -22.37
CA PRO A 18 0.93 -2.58 -21.07
C PRO A 18 -0.36 -3.37 -20.84
N PRO A 19 -0.29 -4.60 -20.30
CA PRO A 19 -1.48 -5.37 -19.98
C PRO A 19 -2.44 -4.52 -19.13
N GLN A 20 -3.69 -4.40 -19.58
CA GLN A 20 -4.71 -3.68 -18.83
C GLN A 20 -4.87 -4.31 -17.45
N ALA A 21 -4.92 -3.46 -16.41
CA ALA A 21 -5.22 -3.92 -15.06
C ALA A 21 -6.59 -4.61 -15.07
N LYS A 22 -6.68 -5.78 -14.43
CA LYS A 22 -7.94 -6.50 -14.30
C LYS A 22 -8.97 -5.61 -13.58
N PRO A 23 -10.24 -5.59 -14.02
CA PRO A 23 -11.29 -4.88 -13.32
C PRO A 23 -11.41 -5.32 -11.87
N ASP A 24 -11.74 -4.39 -10.98
CA ASP A 24 -12.07 -4.69 -9.60
C ASP A 24 -13.46 -5.35 -9.52
N THR A 25 -13.53 -6.48 -8.83
CA THR A 25 -14.75 -7.28 -8.67
C THR A 25 -15.31 -7.23 -7.25
N CYS A 26 -14.64 -6.52 -6.34
CA CYS A 26 -15.04 -6.44 -4.93
C CYS A 26 -16.18 -5.45 -4.72
N LYS A 27 -17.11 -5.81 -3.85
CA LYS A 27 -18.21 -4.95 -3.41
C LYS A 27 -17.77 -4.17 -2.17
N ALA A 28 -18.38 -3.01 -1.96
CA ALA A 28 -18.18 -2.25 -0.73
C ALA A 28 -18.49 -3.06 0.54
N SER A 29 -19.44 -4.00 0.45
CA SER A 29 -19.80 -4.92 1.54
C SER A 29 -18.74 -5.98 1.85
N ASP A 30 -17.76 -6.19 0.98
CA ASP A 30 -16.69 -7.17 1.19
C ASP A 30 -15.59 -6.62 2.11
N GLY A 31 -15.53 -5.29 2.26
CA GLY A 31 -14.59 -4.61 3.15
C GLY A 31 -15.19 -4.22 4.50
N PRO A 32 -14.40 -3.51 5.34
CA PRO A 32 -14.87 -3.07 6.64
C PRO A 32 -15.82 -1.87 6.53
N THR A 33 -16.83 -1.85 7.40
CA THR A 33 -17.75 -0.71 7.51
C THR A 33 -17.04 0.52 8.06
N ALA A 34 -17.63 1.69 7.85
CA ALA A 34 -17.09 2.94 8.39
C ALA A 34 -17.00 2.90 9.93
N ASP A 35 -17.95 2.25 10.62
CA ASP A 35 -17.94 2.14 12.08
C ASP A 35 -16.79 1.25 12.57
N THR A 36 -16.58 0.10 11.94
CA THR A 36 -15.45 -0.79 12.25
C THR A 36 -14.11 -0.10 12.03
N VAL A 37 -13.99 0.68 10.97
CA VAL A 37 -12.77 1.43 10.66
C VAL A 37 -12.53 2.50 11.71
N ARG A 38 -13.56 3.29 12.06
CA ARG A 38 -13.46 4.30 13.11
C ARG A 38 -13.04 3.69 14.45
N GLN A 39 -13.62 2.56 14.84
CA GLN A 39 -13.23 1.84 16.06
C GLN A 39 -11.78 1.32 16.00
N ALA A 40 -11.35 0.79 14.87
CA ALA A 40 -9.98 0.33 14.70
C ALA A 40 -8.97 1.49 14.77
N ILE A 41 -9.33 2.66 14.23
CA ILE A 41 -8.51 3.88 14.27
C ILE A 41 -8.38 4.40 15.70
N THR A 42 -9.46 4.45 16.48
CA THR A 42 -9.41 4.93 17.88
C THR A 42 -8.62 4.02 18.81
N ALA A 43 -8.46 2.74 18.44
CA ALA A 43 -7.64 1.78 19.17
C ALA A 43 -6.13 1.94 18.93
N VAL A 44 -5.71 2.73 17.93
CA VAL A 44 -4.29 2.97 17.64
C VAL A 44 -3.75 4.01 18.62
N PRO A 45 -2.67 3.70 19.37
CA PRO A 45 -2.03 4.69 20.23
C PRO A 45 -1.64 5.95 19.45
N ILE A 46 -1.85 7.11 20.06
CA ILE A 46 -1.50 8.40 19.46
C ILE A 46 0.02 8.49 19.38
N ALA A 47 0.55 8.63 18.16
CA ALA A 47 2.00 8.75 17.93
C ALA A 47 2.54 10.14 18.26
N ILE A 48 1.73 11.19 18.03
CA ILE A 48 2.13 12.59 18.29
C ILE A 48 1.08 13.25 19.20
N PRO A 49 1.44 13.68 20.42
CA PRO A 49 0.50 14.31 21.34
C PRO A 49 -0.27 15.49 20.71
N GLY A 50 -1.57 15.58 21.02
CA GLY A 50 -2.44 16.63 20.47
C GLY A 50 -2.97 16.38 19.06
N THR A 51 -2.69 15.21 18.47
CA THR A 51 -3.17 14.81 17.14
C THR A 51 -4.20 13.69 17.22
N ILE A 52 -4.96 13.53 16.14
CA ILE A 52 -5.81 12.35 15.93
C ILE A 52 -5.39 11.65 14.64
N TRP A 53 -5.66 10.36 14.55
CA TRP A 53 -5.51 9.60 13.32
C TRP A 53 -6.65 9.89 12.35
N VAL A 54 -6.31 10.10 11.07
CA VAL A 54 -7.25 10.22 9.96
C VAL A 54 -6.93 9.21 8.89
N GLU A 55 -7.97 8.62 8.29
CA GLU A 55 -7.84 7.78 7.10
C GLU A 55 -7.48 8.64 5.88
N ILE A 56 -6.46 8.21 5.13
CA ILE A 56 -6.05 8.87 3.88
C ILE A 56 -6.18 7.99 2.66
N TRP A 57 -6.11 6.67 2.84
CA TRP A 57 -6.17 5.70 1.76
C TRP A 57 -6.68 4.36 2.27
N ARG A 58 -7.21 3.57 1.33
CA ARG A 58 -7.62 2.20 1.59
C ARG A 58 -7.59 1.36 0.33
N GLY A 59 -7.65 0.04 0.52
CA GLY A 59 -7.76 -0.92 -0.58
C GLY A 59 -7.91 -2.35 -0.07
N HIS A 60 -7.81 -3.29 -0.98
CA HIS A 60 -7.97 -4.71 -0.67
C HIS A 60 -7.23 -5.60 -1.68
N THR A 61 -7.13 -6.88 -1.36
CA THR A 61 -6.67 -7.94 -2.28
C THR A 61 -7.73 -8.24 -3.35
N ARG A 62 -7.33 -8.86 -4.46
CA ARG A 62 -8.27 -9.14 -5.56
C ARG A 62 -9.32 -10.18 -5.22
N ASN A 63 -9.05 -11.06 -4.25
CA ASN A 63 -10.03 -11.99 -3.71
C ASN A 63 -10.99 -11.37 -2.67
N CYS A 64 -10.94 -10.04 -2.50
CA CYS A 64 -11.82 -9.25 -1.63
C CYS A 64 -11.76 -9.54 -0.13
N ARG A 65 -10.89 -10.47 0.30
CA ARG A 65 -10.84 -10.92 1.70
C ARG A 65 -10.04 -9.99 2.60
N LEU A 66 -8.82 -9.64 2.20
CA LEU A 66 -7.90 -8.84 3.01
C LEU A 66 -8.00 -7.37 2.57
N SER A 67 -8.53 -6.55 3.47
CA SER A 67 -8.63 -5.10 3.29
C SER A 67 -7.61 -4.37 4.16
N TRP A 68 -7.23 -3.17 3.76
CA TRP A 68 -6.33 -2.30 4.52
C TRP A 68 -6.82 -0.84 4.51
N VAL A 69 -6.49 -0.12 5.59
CA VAL A 69 -6.70 1.32 5.73
C VAL A 69 -5.40 1.96 6.18
N GLN A 70 -4.99 3.01 5.49
CA GLN A 70 -3.81 3.82 5.83
C GLN A 70 -4.24 5.08 6.56
N ILE A 71 -3.55 5.33 7.68
CA ILE A 71 -3.82 6.47 8.55
C ILE A 71 -2.57 7.31 8.79
N ILE A 72 -2.78 8.61 8.95
CA ILE A 72 -1.77 9.58 9.37
C ILE A 72 -2.33 10.45 10.50
N PRO A 73 -1.49 11.05 11.37
CA PRO A 73 -1.95 12.09 12.28
C PRO A 73 -2.42 13.32 11.49
N THR A 74 -3.26 14.16 12.10
CA THR A 74 -3.76 15.42 11.51
C THR A 74 -2.71 16.47 11.19
N ILE A 75 -1.45 16.25 11.58
CA ILE A 75 -0.30 17.03 11.17
C ILE A 75 0.53 16.19 10.20
N ALA A 76 0.94 16.79 9.08
CA ALA A 76 1.67 16.08 8.04
C ALA A 76 2.88 16.90 7.54
N ASN A 77 4.08 16.38 7.79
CA ASN A 77 5.29 16.60 6.99
C ASN A 77 5.71 15.29 6.28
N GLU A 78 6.79 15.32 5.50
CA GLU A 78 7.28 14.20 4.69
C GLU A 78 7.61 12.94 5.52
N SER A 79 8.09 13.13 6.76
CA SER A 79 8.47 12.07 7.70
C SER A 79 7.38 11.71 8.71
N THR A 80 6.13 12.10 8.44
CA THR A 80 5.04 11.85 9.37
C THR A 80 4.84 10.35 9.58
N PRO A 81 4.73 9.88 10.83
CA PRO A 81 4.44 8.49 11.11
C PRO A 81 3.07 8.11 10.55
N GLN A 82 3.05 7.02 9.78
CA GLN A 82 1.84 6.46 9.19
C GLN A 82 1.63 5.05 9.75
N GLN A 83 0.40 4.57 9.70
CA GLN A 83 0.08 3.20 10.09
C GLN A 83 -0.87 2.57 9.07
N LEU A 84 -0.77 1.25 8.93
CA LEU A 84 -1.71 0.45 8.16
C LEU A 84 -2.50 -0.45 9.09
N LEU A 85 -3.83 -0.40 8.97
CA LEU A 85 -4.77 -1.27 9.68
C LEU A 85 -5.27 -2.32 8.71
N PHE A 86 -5.25 -3.59 9.11
CA PHE A 86 -5.71 -4.70 8.29
C PHE A 86 -7.04 -5.26 8.79
N PHE A 87 -7.83 -5.77 7.85
CA PHE A 87 -9.14 -6.34 8.11
C PHE A 87 -9.35 -7.62 7.29
N ASP A 88 -9.96 -8.65 7.89
CA ASP A 88 -10.58 -9.77 7.17
C ASP A 88 -12.06 -9.41 7.03
N HIS A 89 -12.45 -8.95 5.84
CA HIS A 89 -13.73 -8.29 5.61
C HIS A 89 -14.03 -7.18 6.65
N ASN A 90 -15.08 -7.35 7.46
CA ASN A 90 -15.48 -6.42 8.51
C ASN A 90 -14.86 -6.72 9.89
N ARG A 91 -13.80 -7.54 9.97
CA ARG A 91 -13.12 -7.87 11.22
C ARG A 91 -11.72 -7.25 11.26
N PRO A 92 -11.39 -6.43 12.27
CA PRO A 92 -10.04 -5.89 12.42
C PRO A 92 -9.04 -7.00 12.77
N LEU A 93 -7.87 -6.97 12.13
CA LEU A 93 -6.75 -7.89 12.35
C LEU A 93 -5.58 -7.23 13.09
N GLY A 94 -5.53 -5.90 13.13
CA GLY A 94 -4.49 -5.12 13.79
C GLY A 94 -3.65 -4.29 12.83
N THR A 95 -2.54 -3.75 13.35
CA THR A 95 -1.63 -2.89 12.61
C THR A 95 -0.57 -3.70 11.85
N ALA A 96 -0.02 -3.13 10.78
CA ALA A 96 1.09 -3.71 10.03
C ALA A 96 2.37 -3.87 10.88
N THR A 97 2.57 -2.95 11.81
CA THR A 97 3.75 -2.88 12.69
C THR A 97 3.35 -2.41 14.08
N PRO A 98 4.08 -2.79 15.15
CA PRO A 98 3.79 -2.30 16.50
C PRO A 98 3.88 -0.78 16.62
N ASN A 99 4.89 -0.18 15.98
CA ASN A 99 5.13 1.27 15.97
C ASN A 99 4.89 1.85 14.56
N PRO A 100 4.16 2.96 14.42
CA PRO A 100 3.99 3.66 13.14
C PRO A 100 5.31 4.00 12.45
N LYS A 101 5.31 4.01 11.10
CA LYS A 101 6.50 4.31 10.29
C LYS A 101 6.18 5.36 9.23
N PRO A 102 7.13 6.24 8.87
CA PRO A 102 6.96 7.15 7.76
C PRO A 102 7.11 6.43 6.41
N TYR A 103 6.80 7.15 5.32
CA TYR A 103 7.04 6.72 3.93
C TYR A 103 6.49 5.31 3.61
N ILE A 104 5.22 5.07 3.97
CA ILE A 104 4.54 3.82 3.66
C ILE A 104 3.83 3.94 2.32
N THR A 105 4.13 3.01 1.41
CA THR A 105 3.43 2.89 0.13
C THR A 105 2.87 1.48 0.00
N VAL A 106 1.56 1.35 -0.19
CA VAL A 106 0.96 0.07 -0.55
C VAL A 106 1.08 -0.12 -2.06
N LEU A 107 1.69 -1.22 -2.48
CA LEU A 107 1.88 -1.56 -3.89
C LEU A 107 0.58 -2.12 -4.49
N PRO A 108 0.46 -2.18 -5.83
CA PRO A 108 -0.74 -2.67 -6.50
C PRO A 108 -1.22 -4.03 -5.96
N PRO A 109 -2.55 -4.25 -5.90
CA PRO A 109 -3.12 -5.40 -5.23
C PRO A 109 -2.71 -6.71 -5.90
N SER A 110 -2.38 -7.69 -5.07
CA SER A 110 -2.20 -9.10 -5.46
C SER A 110 -3.45 -9.90 -5.12
N ASP A 111 -3.46 -11.18 -5.47
CA ASP A 111 -4.66 -12.02 -5.33
C ASP A 111 -5.08 -12.21 -3.87
N ASP A 112 -4.14 -12.52 -2.96
CA ASP A 112 -4.40 -12.80 -1.55
C ASP A 112 -3.45 -12.09 -0.56
N THR A 113 -2.47 -11.33 -1.06
CA THR A 113 -1.50 -10.58 -0.23
C THR A 113 -1.52 -9.08 -0.50
N VAL A 114 -1.29 -8.29 0.54
CA VAL A 114 -0.99 -6.86 0.42
C VAL A 114 0.52 -6.68 0.51
N THR A 115 1.15 -6.12 -0.53
CA THR A 115 2.58 -5.81 -0.50
C THR A 115 2.76 -4.36 -0.07
N VAL A 116 3.54 -4.14 0.99
CA VAL A 116 3.82 -2.82 1.52
C VAL A 116 5.31 -2.52 1.33
N GLN A 117 5.59 -1.37 0.72
CA GLN A 117 6.91 -0.79 0.66
C GLN A 117 7.09 0.18 1.82
N TYR A 118 8.18 -0.01 2.56
CA TYR A 118 8.65 0.89 3.60
C TYR A 118 9.90 1.60 3.11
N GLN A 119 10.00 2.89 3.40
CA GLN A 119 11.24 3.65 3.23
C GLN A 119 11.67 4.30 4.54
N TRP A 120 12.96 4.60 4.64
CA TRP A 120 13.54 5.28 5.81
C TRP A 120 14.82 6.01 5.41
N GLN A 121 15.11 7.09 6.14
CA GLN A 121 16.34 7.85 5.97
C GLN A 121 17.55 7.04 6.47
N LYS A 122 18.67 7.12 5.73
CA LYS A 122 19.98 6.61 6.11
C LYS A 122 20.98 7.76 6.14
N GLY A 123 21.88 7.77 7.12
CA GLY A 123 22.94 8.77 7.21
C GLY A 123 22.39 10.21 7.14
N ASN A 124 22.77 10.94 6.10
CA ASN A 124 22.41 12.35 5.89
C ASN A 124 21.27 12.55 4.88
N ASP A 125 20.44 11.53 4.66
CA ASP A 125 19.28 11.64 3.77
C ASP A 125 18.37 12.82 4.18
N GLN A 126 17.94 13.60 3.19
CA GLN A 126 16.93 14.63 3.38
C GLN A 126 15.54 14.01 3.58
N LEU A 127 14.64 14.74 4.25
CA LEU A 127 13.27 14.27 4.54
C LEU A 127 12.48 13.93 3.27
N CYS A 128 12.70 14.62 2.16
CA CYS A 128 12.02 14.33 0.89
C CYS A 128 12.41 12.97 0.28
N CYS A 129 13.56 12.46 0.66
CA CYS A 129 14.35 11.60 -0.20
C CYS A 129 15.07 10.48 0.57
N PRO A 130 14.33 9.63 1.31
CA PRO A 130 14.91 8.48 1.99
C PRO A 130 15.49 7.46 1.00
N SER A 131 16.72 7.01 1.24
CA SER A 131 17.42 6.01 0.42
C SER A 131 17.23 4.57 0.93
N GLY A 132 16.83 4.41 2.19
CA GLY A 132 16.42 3.12 2.74
C GLY A 132 15.08 2.68 2.15
N ILE A 133 15.03 1.45 1.64
CA ILE A 133 13.82 0.87 1.04
C ILE A 133 13.77 -0.63 1.30
N GLY A 134 12.56 -1.15 1.51
CA GLY A 134 12.32 -2.58 1.56
C GLY A 134 10.83 -2.87 1.44
N THR A 135 10.49 -4.12 1.14
CA THR A 135 9.10 -4.56 1.02
C THR A 135 8.82 -5.74 1.93
N VAL A 136 7.57 -5.86 2.36
CA VAL A 136 7.05 -7.03 3.07
C VAL A 136 5.62 -7.28 2.61
N LYS A 137 5.22 -8.54 2.60
CA LYS A 137 3.87 -8.94 2.25
C LYS A 137 3.08 -9.28 3.50
N PHE A 138 1.81 -8.90 3.51
CA PHE A 138 0.86 -9.27 4.55
C PHE A 138 -0.21 -10.16 3.93
N ARG A 139 -0.61 -11.19 4.68
CA ARG A 139 -1.69 -12.10 4.31
C ARG A 139 -2.49 -12.50 5.54
N ILE A 140 -3.63 -13.12 5.32
CA ILE A 140 -4.36 -13.80 6.39
C ILE A 140 -3.83 -15.24 6.47
N GLY A 141 -3.35 -15.62 7.65
CA GLY A 141 -2.87 -16.96 7.93
C GLY A 141 -3.98 -18.01 7.97
N PRO A 142 -3.63 -19.30 8.00
CA PRO A 142 -4.60 -20.38 8.20
C PRO A 142 -5.35 -20.27 9.53
N ASP A 143 -4.77 -19.58 10.52
CA ASP A 143 -5.37 -19.26 11.82
C ASP A 143 -6.29 -18.03 11.79
N GLY A 144 -6.50 -17.43 10.61
CA GLY A 144 -7.32 -16.23 10.44
C GLY A 144 -6.68 -14.95 10.98
N LYS A 145 -5.40 -14.97 11.34
CA LYS A 145 -4.67 -13.80 11.84
C LYS A 145 -3.84 -13.15 10.74
N LEU A 146 -3.50 -11.89 10.95
CA LEU A 146 -2.53 -11.21 10.09
C LEU A 146 -1.15 -11.89 10.22
N GLN A 147 -0.56 -12.22 9.08
CA GLN A 147 0.78 -12.79 9.01
C GLN A 147 1.65 -12.01 8.03
N THR A 148 2.91 -11.81 8.40
CA THR A 148 3.94 -11.27 7.51
C THR A 148 4.60 -12.40 6.73
N VAL A 149 4.67 -12.25 5.42
CA VAL A 149 5.51 -13.09 4.55
C VAL A 149 6.80 -12.31 4.28
N GLY A 150 7.86 -12.70 4.99
CA GLY A 150 9.12 -11.98 5.05
C GLY A 150 9.28 -11.17 6.34
N LYS A 151 10.40 -10.46 6.47
CA LYS A 151 10.66 -9.57 7.61
C LYS A 151 10.21 -8.16 7.26
N VAL A 152 9.62 -7.47 8.23
CA VAL A 152 9.38 -6.03 8.09
C VAL A 152 10.75 -5.33 8.02
N PRO A 153 11.01 -4.51 6.99
CA PRO A 153 12.27 -3.78 6.88
C PRO A 153 12.46 -2.79 8.03
N ASN A 154 13.72 -2.59 8.45
CA ASN A 154 14.11 -1.56 9.42
C ASN A 154 13.26 -1.58 10.70
N GLN A 155 13.08 -2.78 11.28
CA GLN A 155 12.51 -2.96 12.62
C GLN A 155 13.55 -2.70 13.68
#